data_AF-A7EI69-F1
#
_entry.id   AF-A7EI69-F1
#
_cell.length_a   1.000
_cell.length_b   1.000
_cell.length_c   1.000
_cell.angle_alpha   90.00
_cell.angle_beta   90.00
_cell.angle_gamma   90.00
#
_symmetry.space_group_name_H-M   'P 1'
#
loop_
_entity.id
_entity.type
_entity.pdbx_description
1 polymer ?
#
loop_
_entity_poly.entity_id
_entity_poly.type
_entity_poly.pdbx_seq_one_letter_code
_entity_poly.pdbx_strand_id
1 'polypeptide(L)'
;MVRKLKHHEQKLLRKVDFTTYASDNNHRDAAVIRRYAIQKPGDYQKYNRLCGSLRQLAHKLTLLPPDSPARLKHEQLLLSKLHDMGILPSTASTSKLSSVESHVTVSAFLSKTFTRL
;
A
#
# COMPACT_ATOMS: atom_id res chain seq x y z
N MET A 1 11.62 -26.91 10.51
CA MET A 1 10.69 -27.28 9.42
C MET A 1 9.90 -28.50 9.87
N VAL A 2 8.57 -28.51 9.66
CA VAL A 2 7.67 -29.58 10.10
C VAL A 2 7.62 -30.71 9.05
N ARG A 3 7.44 -31.96 9.48
CA ARG A 3 7.26 -33.10 8.58
C ARG A 3 6.06 -32.90 7.65
N LYS A 4 6.12 -33.47 6.44
CA LYS A 4 4.96 -33.49 5.53
C LYS A 4 3.82 -34.32 6.14
N LEU A 5 2.62 -33.75 6.19
CA LEU A 5 1.42 -34.40 6.70
C LEU A 5 0.91 -35.47 5.71
N LYS A 6 0.43 -36.60 6.22
CA LYS A 6 -0.25 -37.64 5.44
C LYS A 6 -1.66 -37.16 5.05
N HIS A 7 -2.28 -37.79 4.05
CA HIS A 7 -3.59 -37.37 3.53
C HIS A 7 -4.69 -37.27 4.63
N HIS A 8 -4.73 -38.22 5.57
CA HIS A 8 -5.70 -38.17 6.67
C HIS A 8 -5.40 -37.03 7.65
N GLU A 9 -4.13 -36.78 7.96
CA GLU A 9 -3.70 -35.68 8.84
C GLU A 9 -3.98 -34.31 8.21
N GLN A 10 -3.75 -34.17 6.90
CA GLN A 10 -4.05 -32.94 6.16
C GLN A 10 -5.56 -32.67 6.05
N LYS A 11 -6.39 -33.73 6.01
CA LYS A 11 -7.85 -33.60 6.04
C LYS A 11 -8.36 -33.07 7.38
N LEU A 12 -7.71 -33.44 8.49
CA LEU A 12 -7.99 -32.91 9.84
C LEU A 12 -7.43 -31.49 10.03
N LEU A 13 -6.21 -31.25 9.54
CA LEU A 13 -5.45 -30.02 9.76
C LEU A 13 -5.50 -29.05 8.57
N ARG A 14 -6.69 -28.84 7.99
CA ARG A 14 -6.86 -28.00 6.78
C ARG A 14 -6.56 -26.52 6.99
N LYS A 15 -6.81 -26.00 8.19
CA LYS A 15 -6.62 -24.58 8.56
C LYS A 15 -5.27 -24.32 9.23
N VAL A 16 -4.49 -25.37 9.49
CA VAL A 16 -3.25 -25.26 10.24
C VAL A 16 -2.10 -25.12 9.26
N ASP A 17 -1.58 -23.90 9.18
CA ASP A 17 -0.30 -23.59 8.56
C ASP A 17 0.57 -22.87 9.61
N PHE A 18 1.78 -23.38 9.81
CA PHE A 18 2.75 -22.79 10.75
C PHE A 18 3.55 -21.66 10.12
N THR A 19 3.50 -21.53 8.79
CA THR A 19 4.26 -20.54 8.04
C THR A 19 3.43 -19.33 7.72
N THR A 20 2.19 -19.50 7.23
CA THR A 20 1.30 -18.38 6.87
C THR A 20 0.10 -18.30 7.81
N TYR A 21 0.05 -17.26 8.65
CA TYR A 21 -1.14 -16.94 9.42
C TYR A 21 -2.04 -15.96 8.65
N ALA A 22 -3.34 -15.99 8.92
CA ALA A 22 -4.31 -15.07 8.31
C ALA A 22 -3.99 -13.58 8.60
N SER A 23 -3.33 -13.30 9.73
CA SER A 23 -2.85 -11.96 10.10
C SER A 23 -1.68 -11.47 9.26
N ASP A 24 -0.89 -12.38 8.67
CA ASP A 24 0.41 -12.03 8.07
C ASP A 24 0.29 -11.48 6.65
N ASN A 25 -0.94 -11.35 6.13
CA ASN A 25 -1.25 -10.79 4.80
C ASN A 25 -0.29 -11.29 3.72
N ASN A 26 -0.09 -12.61 3.69
CA ASN A 26 0.77 -13.30 2.74
C ASN A 26 2.26 -12.86 2.76
N HIS A 27 2.76 -12.40 3.91
CA HIS A 27 4.11 -11.89 4.11
C HIS A 27 4.50 -10.75 3.16
N ARG A 28 3.52 -9.97 2.70
CA ARG A 28 3.75 -8.86 1.77
C ARG A 28 4.78 -7.87 2.32
N ASP A 29 4.73 -7.64 3.62
CA ASP A 29 5.65 -6.76 4.35
C ASP A 29 7.10 -7.25 4.21
N ALA A 30 7.35 -8.54 4.47
CA ALA A 30 8.67 -9.14 4.34
C ALA A 30 9.17 -9.14 2.88
N ALA A 31 8.28 -9.37 1.90
CA ALA A 31 8.63 -9.32 0.48
C ALA A 31 9.07 -7.91 0.06
N VAL A 32 8.36 -6.87 0.51
CA VAL A 32 8.68 -5.47 0.20
C VAL A 32 9.97 -5.03 0.90
N ILE A 33 10.15 -5.37 2.19
CA ILE A 33 11.37 -5.09 2.95
C ILE A 33 12.60 -5.67 2.24
N ARG A 34 12.51 -6.93 1.79
CA ARG A 34 13.59 -7.61 1.05
C ARG A 34 13.85 -6.95 -0.30
N ARG A 35 12.79 -6.59 -1.06
CA ARG A 35 12.92 -6.00 -2.39
C ARG A 35 13.59 -4.62 -2.38
N TYR A 36 13.31 -3.80 -1.37
CA TYR A 36 13.82 -2.44 -1.25
C TYR A 36 14.93 -2.29 -0.18
N ALA A 37 15.48 -3.40 0.31
CA ALA A 37 16.55 -3.46 1.29
C ALA A 37 16.33 -2.53 2.51
N ILE A 38 15.11 -2.53 3.06
CA ILE A 38 14.79 -1.68 4.21
C ILE A 38 15.47 -2.25 5.46
N GLN A 39 16.32 -1.44 6.11
CA GLN A 39 17.07 -1.87 7.28
C GLN A 39 16.18 -2.03 8.53
N LYS A 40 15.21 -1.13 8.72
CA LYS A 40 14.35 -1.10 9.89
C LYS A 40 12.94 -1.60 9.54
N PRO A 41 12.47 -2.73 10.12
CA PRO A 41 11.11 -3.23 9.88
C PRO A 41 10.00 -2.21 10.20
N GLY A 42 10.25 -1.32 11.17
CA GLY A 42 9.29 -0.27 11.56
C GLY A 42 9.02 0.78 10.48
N ASP A 43 9.93 0.97 9.52
CA ASP A 43 9.73 1.99 8.47
C ASP A 43 8.65 1.55 7.48
N TYR A 44 8.57 0.27 7.15
CA TYR A 44 7.48 -0.27 6.34
C TYR A 44 6.10 0.05 6.95
N GLN A 45 5.94 -0.17 8.26
CA GLN A 45 4.68 0.10 8.95
C GLN A 45 4.31 1.58 8.94
N LYS A 46 5.29 2.48 9.08
CA LYS A 46 5.06 3.94 8.97
C LYS A 46 4.55 4.32 7.58
N TYR A 47 5.21 3.84 6.52
CA TYR A 47 4.77 4.10 5.15
C TYR A 47 3.39 3.49 4.86
N ASN A 48 3.09 2.32 5.40
CA ASN A 48 1.77 1.70 5.25
C ASN A 48 0.66 2.52 5.92
N ARG A 49 0.91 3.04 7.13
CA ARG A 49 -0.02 3.95 7.81
C ARG A 49 -0.23 5.25 7.02
N LEU A 50 0.84 5.84 6.50
CA LEU A 50 0.75 7.04 5.65
C LEU A 50 -0.09 6.79 4.39
N CYS A 51 0.13 5.68 3.69
CA CYS A 51 -0.68 5.29 2.54
C CYS A 51 -2.16 5.11 2.92
N GLY A 52 -2.43 4.50 4.08
CA GLY A 52 -3.78 4.33 4.62
C GLY A 52 -4.48 5.67 4.88
N SER A 53 -3.83 6.60 5.59
CA SER A 53 -4.36 7.94 5.86
C SER A 53 -4.64 8.71 4.57
N LEU A 54 -3.77 8.57 3.56
CA LEU A 54 -3.95 9.25 2.27
C LEU A 54 -5.14 8.70 1.49
N ARG A 55 -5.33 7.37 1.48
CA ARG A 55 -6.53 6.73 0.89
C ARG A 55 -7.80 7.13 1.62
N GLN A 56 -7.77 7.21 2.95
CA GLN A 56 -8.90 7.69 3.74
C GLN A 56 -9.24 9.15 3.41
N LEU A 57 -8.23 10.00 3.21
CA LEU A 57 -8.45 11.38 2.77
C LEU A 57 -9.09 11.43 1.38
N ALA A 58 -8.58 10.66 0.42
CA ALA A 58 -9.15 10.56 -0.92
C ALA A 58 -10.61 10.08 -0.89
N HIS A 59 -10.92 9.06 -0.08
CA HIS A 59 -12.27 8.57 0.12
C HIS A 59 -13.18 9.61 0.79
N LYS A 60 -12.68 10.40 1.74
CA LYS A 60 -13.47 11.49 2.33
C LYS A 60 -13.79 12.56 1.28
N LEU A 61 -12.88 12.85 0.36
CA LEU A 61 -13.12 13.80 -0.73
C LEU A 61 -14.18 13.29 -1.73
N THR A 62 -14.24 11.98 -2.01
CA THR A 62 -15.29 11.42 -2.88
C THR A 62 -16.68 11.48 -2.27
N LEU A 63 -16.79 11.47 -0.93
CA LEU A 63 -18.05 11.62 -0.20
C LEU A 63 -18.60 13.06 -0.21
N LEU A 64 -17.76 14.06 -0.48
CA LEU A 64 -18.20 15.45 -0.58
C LEU A 64 -18.97 15.71 -1.89
N PRO A 65 -19.91 16.65 -1.91
CA PRO A 65 -20.61 17.03 -3.14
C PRO A 65 -19.63 17.58 -4.18
N PRO A 66 -19.82 17.24 -5.48
CA PRO A 66 -18.88 17.57 -6.55
C PRO A 66 -18.69 19.08 -6.75
N ASP A 67 -19.72 19.88 -6.48
CA ASP A 67 -19.71 21.33 -6.69
C ASP A 67 -19.07 22.11 -5.54
N SER A 68 -18.67 21.43 -4.46
CA SER A 68 -18.08 22.13 -3.33
C SER A 68 -16.69 22.68 -3.67
N PRO A 69 -16.42 23.98 -3.44
CA PRO A 69 -15.13 24.58 -3.77
C PRO A 69 -13.99 23.99 -2.92
N ALA A 70 -14.32 23.47 -1.73
CA ALA A 70 -13.35 22.77 -0.89
C ALA A 70 -12.89 21.47 -1.53
N ARG A 71 -13.78 20.67 -2.11
CA ARG A 71 -13.43 19.40 -2.77
C ARG A 71 -12.46 19.64 -3.93
N LEU A 72 -12.81 20.55 -4.85
CA LEU A 72 -11.98 20.88 -6.01
C LEU A 72 -10.57 21.35 -5.61
N LYS A 73 -10.47 22.24 -4.61
CA LYS A 73 -9.18 22.74 -4.11
C LYS A 73 -8.32 21.61 -3.51
N HIS A 74 -8.90 20.76 -2.68
CA HIS A 74 -8.16 19.70 -2.00
C HIS A 74 -7.81 18.54 -2.93
N GLU A 75 -8.66 18.22 -3.90
CA GLU A 75 -8.36 17.27 -4.97
C GLU A 75 -7.14 17.74 -5.77
N GLN A 76 -7.14 18.99 -6.23
CA GLN A 76 -6.03 19.56 -6.99
C GLN A 76 -4.73 19.56 -6.18
N LEU A 77 -4.78 19.96 -4.91
CA LEU A 77 -3.61 20.02 -4.02
C LEU A 77 -3.04 18.62 -3.73
N LEU A 78 -3.91 17.63 -3.49
CA LEU A 78 -3.49 16.25 -3.25
C LEU A 78 -2.79 15.70 -4.50
N LEU A 79 -3.40 15.88 -5.67
CA LEU A 79 -2.86 15.40 -6.94
C LEU A 79 -1.54 16.08 -7.31
N SER A 80 -1.44 17.40 -7.12
CA SER A 80 -0.20 18.14 -7.41
C SER A 80 0.94 17.63 -6.52
N LYS A 81 0.71 17.51 -5.20
CA LYS A 81 1.74 17.00 -4.28
C LYS A 81 2.19 15.58 -4.61
N LEU A 82 1.27 14.69 -4.97
CA LEU A 82 1.63 13.31 -5.33
C LEU A 82 2.41 13.21 -6.64
N HIS A 83 2.15 14.14 -7.57
CA HIS A 83 2.90 14.28 -8.82
C HIS A 83 4.29 14.87 -8.55
N ASP A 84 4.39 15.92 -7.74
CA ASP A 84 5.67 16.53 -7.31
C ASP A 84 6.58 15.51 -6.61
N MET A 85 6.00 14.62 -5.79
CA MET A 85 6.73 13.53 -5.14
C MET A 85 7.04 12.34 -6.08
N GLY A 86 6.55 12.35 -7.32
CA GLY A 86 6.81 11.31 -8.32
C GLY A 86 6.15 9.97 -8.03
N ILE A 87 5.11 9.93 -7.19
CA ILE A 87 4.36 8.72 -6.84
C ILE A 87 3.35 8.39 -7.94
N LEU A 88 2.69 9.41 -8.49
CA LEU A 88 1.84 9.27 -9.66
C LEU A 88 2.68 9.43 -10.94
N PRO A 89 2.47 8.58 -11.96
CA PRO A 89 3.15 8.72 -13.24
C PRO A 89 2.72 10.02 -13.95
N SER A 90 3.68 10.69 -14.57
CA SER A 90 3.49 12.02 -15.20
C SER A 90 2.57 12.02 -16.43
N THR A 91 2.26 10.85 -16.99
CA THR A 91 1.47 10.71 -18.22
C THR A 91 -0.04 10.88 -18.03
N ALA A 92 -0.53 11.10 -16.81
CA ALA A 92 -1.93 11.35 -16.55
C ALA A 92 -2.21 12.85 -16.48
N SER A 93 -2.36 13.49 -17.64
CA SER A 93 -3.01 14.81 -17.78
C SER A 93 -4.48 14.82 -17.30
N THR A 94 -4.94 13.74 -16.67
CA THR A 94 -6.24 13.58 -16.01
C THR A 94 -6.06 12.61 -14.84
N SER A 95 -5.29 13.01 -13.82
CA SER A 95 -5.17 12.22 -12.60
C SER A 95 -6.50 12.23 -11.85
N LYS A 96 -7.33 11.20 -12.08
CA LYS A 96 -8.58 11.00 -11.35
C LYS A 96 -8.26 10.60 -9.91
N LEU A 97 -9.14 10.92 -8.97
CA LEU A 97 -9.07 10.42 -7.59
C LEU A 97 -8.92 8.89 -7.51
N SER A 98 -9.47 8.15 -8.48
CA SER A 98 -9.32 6.70 -8.59
C SER A 98 -7.87 6.23 -8.76
N SER A 99 -7.00 7.04 -9.36
CA SER A 99 -5.58 6.72 -9.52
C SER A 99 -4.85 6.74 -8.18
N VAL A 100 -5.32 7.54 -7.21
CA VAL A 100 -4.76 7.62 -5.86
C VAL A 100 -4.91 6.28 -5.13
N GLU A 101 -6.06 5.62 -5.26
CA GLU A 101 -6.33 4.36 -4.54
C GLU A 101 -5.38 3.22 -4.96
N SER A 102 -5.15 3.11 -6.27
CA SER A 102 -4.36 2.06 -6.89
C SER A 102 -2.86 2.34 -6.85
N HIS A 103 -2.42 3.59 -7.06
CA HIS A 103 -1.01 3.91 -7.22
C HIS A 103 -0.33 4.32 -5.91
N VAL A 104 -1.07 4.81 -4.91
CA VAL A 104 -0.50 5.13 -3.59
C VAL A 104 -0.22 3.85 -2.82
N THR A 105 0.93 3.25 -3.08
CA THR A 105 1.37 2.01 -2.43
C THR A 105 2.69 2.24 -1.70
N VAL A 106 2.93 1.42 -0.68
CA VAL A 106 4.20 1.46 0.08
C VAL A 106 5.40 1.26 -0.85
N SER A 107 5.27 0.37 -1.85
CA SER A 107 6.28 0.16 -2.88
C SER A 107 6.55 1.41 -3.73
N ALA A 108 5.52 2.21 -4.04
CA ALA A 108 5.70 3.45 -4.78
C ALA A 108 6.55 4.45 -3.99
N PHE A 109 6.28 4.63 -2.69
CA PHE A 109 7.12 5.45 -1.81
C PHE A 109 8.56 4.92 -1.72
N LEU A 110 8.72 3.63 -1.47
CA LEU A 110 10.04 3.01 -1.29
C LEU A 110 10.86 2.96 -2.59
N SER A 111 10.21 2.99 -3.77
CA SER A 111 10.92 3.12 -5.03
C SER A 111 11.57 4.48 -5.24
N LYS A 112 11.16 5.50 -4.47
CA LYS A 112 11.68 6.88 -4.53
C LYS A 112 12.67 7.19 -3.41
N THR A 113 12.74 6.35 -2.37
CA THR A 113 13.76 6.49 -1.34
C THR A 113 15.12 6.07 -1.88
N PHE A 114 16.13 6.92 -1.67
CA PHE A 114 17.52 6.68 -2.03
C PHE A 114 18.13 5.64 -1.08
N THR A 115 17.75 4.38 -1.23
CA THR A 115 18.34 3.24 -0.49
C THR A 115 18.96 2.22 -1.45
N ARG A 116 19.28 2.64 -2.67
CA ARG A 116 19.94 1.82 -3.69
C ARG A 116 21.44 2.13 -3.71
N LEU A 117 22.12 1.84 -2.59
CA LEU A 117 23.58 1.75 -2.51
C LEU A 117 23.94 0.49 -1.72
#